data_AF-A0A0H2UI72-F1
#
_entry.id   AF-A0A0H2UI72-F1
#
_cell.length_a   1.000
_cell.length_b   1.000
_cell.length_c   1.000
_cell.angle_alpha   90.00
_cell.angle_beta   90.00
_cell.angle_gamma   90.00
#
_symmetry.space_group_name_H-M   'P 1'
#
loop_
_entity.id
_entity.type
_entity.pdbx_description
1 polymer ?
#
loop_
_entity_poly.entity_id
_entity_poly.type
_entity_poly.pdbx_seq_one_letter_code
_entity_poly.pdbx_strand_id
1 'polypeptide(L)'
;MKFTAISVGAGIDGSFMLELSRHLNFTPVIIKAKNYDEAMSKMLAKAVGMSVNAWSMRFLNEHVSMTHAMYSDQKCVALRKGSVLRGWHVFLQTFRWDVWLAIICTAIITNWIVALVTRRRSWYEAMPTVLRAMFTVPLRRPPKSTKERIIIASCLLFGIVIMTTYQGNLYYFIKTKVKHKPPTTLSEIRQEIRGRHLPNDTTLTNRVFEKYAIRIRRKIFDLLMQTGQLSNLYLVPECLYTANFAYALRKGSVWLAPLNRFLLSMFEAGFPEAWYRRTVFTKKRISYKGKRKTVKSARVFTLRDLEVAIFVLLLGLTLSFVVFLLEILSATVASRNLFLRWKLKIRHDYVN
;
A
#
# COMPACT_ATOMS: atom_id res chain seq x y z
N MET A 1 22.44 -33.63 30.32
CA MET A 1 21.99 -32.32 29.79
C MET A 1 22.83 -31.95 28.57
N LYS A 2 22.24 -31.83 27.37
CA LYS A 2 22.96 -31.33 26.19
C LYS A 2 23.01 -29.80 26.26
N PHE A 3 24.14 -29.25 26.73
CA PHE A 3 24.43 -27.82 26.63
C PHE A 3 24.74 -27.49 25.17
N THR A 4 23.75 -27.04 24.40
CA THR A 4 24.04 -26.39 23.10
C THR A 4 24.70 -25.05 23.40
N ALA A 5 26.02 -24.97 23.25
CA ALA A 5 26.76 -23.73 23.38
C ALA A 5 26.21 -22.70 22.38
N ILE A 6 25.55 -21.65 22.88
CA ILE A 6 25.49 -20.41 22.10
C ILE A 6 26.90 -19.85 22.14
N SER A 7 27.49 -19.58 20.98
CA SER A 7 28.78 -18.90 20.92
C SER A 7 28.66 -17.52 21.58
N VAL A 8 29.36 -17.32 22.68
CA VAL A 8 29.61 -15.99 23.26
C VAL A 8 30.14 -15.10 22.14
N GLY A 9 29.58 -13.90 21.95
CA GLY A 9 29.91 -13.00 20.82
C GLY A 9 28.90 -12.99 19.65
N ALA A 10 27.85 -13.80 19.66
CA ALA A 10 26.80 -13.74 18.63
C ALA A 10 25.67 -12.76 19.01
N GLY A 11 25.37 -11.80 18.12
CA GLY A 11 24.37 -10.77 18.37
C GLY A 11 24.84 -9.66 19.31
N ILE A 12 23.94 -8.72 19.63
CA ILE A 12 24.25 -7.55 20.47
C ILE A 12 24.58 -8.01 21.90
N ASP A 13 23.66 -8.74 22.54
CA ASP A 13 23.81 -9.19 23.93
C ASP A 13 24.99 -10.17 24.10
N GLY A 14 25.24 -11.01 23.08
CA GLY A 14 26.40 -11.90 23.07
C GLY A 14 27.73 -11.14 22.94
N SER A 15 27.77 -10.08 22.12
CA SER A 15 28.94 -9.22 21.98
C SER A 15 29.22 -8.43 23.25
N PHE A 16 28.16 -7.92 23.90
CA PHE A 16 28.26 -7.29 25.20
C PHE A 16 28.85 -8.22 26.26
N MET A 17 28.33 -9.44 26.38
CA MET A 17 28.85 -10.40 27.36
C MET A 17 30.30 -10.78 27.10
N LEU A 18 30.70 -10.85 25.83
CA LEU A 18 32.09 -11.11 25.49
C LEU A 18 33.00 -10.00 26.01
N GLU A 19 32.69 -8.73 25.74
CA GLU A 19 33.52 -7.61 26.20
C GLU A 19 33.46 -7.42 27.71
N LEU A 20 32.29 -7.62 28.32
CA LEU A 20 32.15 -7.57 29.77
C LEU A 20 33.02 -8.64 30.45
N SER A 21 33.03 -9.86 29.91
CA SER A 21 33.81 -10.97 30.45
C SER A 21 35.31 -10.72 30.39
N ARG A 22 35.79 -10.09 29.31
CA ARG A 22 37.18 -9.67 29.15
C ARG A 22 37.56 -8.54 30.10
N HIS A 23 36.68 -7.56 30.28
CA HIS A 23 36.96 -6.40 31.12
C HIS A 23 37.00 -6.76 32.61
N LEU A 24 36.10 -7.63 33.06
CA LEU A 24 35.98 -8.03 34.47
C LEU A 24 36.64 -9.39 34.77
N ASN A 25 37.36 -9.97 33.80
CA ASN A 25 38.08 -11.24 33.90
C ASN A 25 37.27 -12.40 34.52
N PHE A 26 36.09 -12.69 33.97
CA PHE A 26 35.27 -13.83 34.39
C PHE A 26 34.83 -14.67 33.18
N THR A 27 34.46 -15.94 33.42
CA THR A 27 33.95 -16.81 32.35
C THR A 27 32.42 -16.82 32.34
N PRO A 28 31.75 -16.34 31.27
CA PRO A 28 30.29 -16.30 31.22
C PRO A 28 29.70 -17.68 30.90
N VAL A 29 28.77 -18.15 31.73
CA VAL A 29 27.95 -19.35 31.46
C VAL A 29 26.55 -18.92 31.02
N ILE A 30 26.21 -19.15 29.75
CA ILE A 30 24.92 -18.73 29.17
C ILE A 30 23.86 -19.82 29.39
N ILE A 31 22.83 -19.47 30.16
CA ILE A 31 21.64 -20.32 30.37
C ILE A 31 20.48 -19.77 29.52
N LYS A 32 19.95 -20.60 28.62
CA LYS A 32 18.78 -20.22 27.80
C LYS A 32 17.50 -20.25 28.63
N ALA A 33 16.58 -19.35 28.30
CA ALA A 33 15.19 -19.36 28.74
C ALA A 33 14.28 -19.32 27.51
N LYS A 34 13.12 -19.96 27.57
CA LYS A 34 12.13 -19.95 26.47
C LYS A 34 11.43 -18.59 26.39
N ASN A 35 10.98 -18.08 27.54
CA ASN A 35 10.22 -16.85 27.67
C ASN A 35 10.81 -15.91 28.75
N TYR A 36 10.36 -14.65 28.77
CA TYR A 36 10.75 -13.69 29.81
C TYR A 36 10.37 -14.15 31.21
N ASP A 37 9.22 -14.80 31.38
CA ASP A 37 8.79 -15.31 32.69
C ASP A 37 9.74 -16.37 33.22
N GLU A 38 10.17 -17.31 32.37
CA GLU A 38 11.16 -18.32 32.75
C GLU A 38 12.52 -17.67 33.08
N ALA A 39 12.92 -16.64 32.34
CA ALA A 39 14.15 -15.89 32.62
C ALA A 39 14.06 -15.16 33.98
N MET A 40 12.89 -14.60 34.30
CA MET A 40 12.63 -13.97 35.60
C MET A 40 12.65 -15.02 36.73
N SER A 41 11.93 -16.13 36.57
CA SER A 41 11.90 -17.21 37.56
C SER A 41 13.30 -17.75 37.87
N LYS A 42 14.14 -17.95 36.85
CA LYS A 42 15.54 -18.39 37.05
C LYS A 42 16.38 -17.36 37.80
N MET A 43 16.13 -16.07 37.58
CA MET A 43 16.80 -15.00 38.32
C MET A 43 16.37 -14.97 39.79
N LEU A 44 15.06 -15.05 40.05
CA LEU A 44 14.51 -15.07 41.41
C LEU A 44 14.95 -16.33 42.18
N ALA A 45 15.01 -17.48 41.51
CA ALA A 45 15.53 -18.74 42.06
C ALA A 45 17.05 -18.74 42.29
N LYS A 46 17.75 -17.62 42.09
CA LYS A 46 19.22 -17.48 42.23
C LYS A 46 20.04 -18.40 41.31
N ALA A 47 19.43 -18.96 40.26
CA ALA A 47 20.10 -19.84 39.31
C ALA A 47 20.96 -19.07 38.29
N VAL A 48 20.73 -17.75 38.14
CA VAL A 48 21.53 -16.87 37.28
C VAL A 48 21.95 -15.61 38.04
N GLY A 49 23.17 -15.13 37.76
CA GLY A 49 23.70 -13.90 38.37
C GLY A 49 23.15 -12.61 37.76
N MET A 50 22.89 -12.61 36.45
CA MET A 50 22.30 -11.49 35.70
C MET A 50 21.50 -12.02 34.50
N SER A 51 20.53 -11.24 34.03
CA SER A 51 19.85 -11.49 32.76
C SER A 51 20.25 -10.42 31.75
N VAL A 52 20.86 -10.90 30.68
CA VAL A 52 21.36 -10.10 29.54
C VAL A 52 20.32 -10.08 28.41
N ASN A 53 19.07 -10.41 28.72
CA ASN A 53 17.99 -10.25 27.78
C ASN A 53 17.63 -8.77 27.72
N ALA A 54 17.17 -8.29 26.57
CA ALA A 54 16.71 -6.92 26.42
C ALA A 54 15.40 -6.71 27.20
N TRP A 55 15.49 -6.36 28.49
CA TRP A 55 14.34 -6.04 29.33
C TRP A 55 13.91 -4.61 29.10
N SER A 56 12.63 -4.39 28.80
CA SER A 56 12.12 -3.02 28.76
C SER A 56 12.14 -2.45 30.18
N MET A 57 12.66 -1.23 30.34
CA MET A 57 12.72 -0.58 31.65
C MET A 57 11.34 -0.31 32.29
N ARG A 58 10.25 -0.50 31.54
CA ARG A 58 8.89 -0.51 32.08
C ARG A 58 8.58 -1.68 33.01
N PHE A 59 9.35 -2.77 32.94
CA PHE A 59 9.18 -3.96 33.79
C PHE A 59 9.99 -3.86 35.09
N LEU A 60 10.29 -2.65 35.57
CA LEU A 60 10.93 -2.45 36.85
C LEU A 60 10.03 -3.05 37.95
N ASN A 61 10.61 -3.91 38.80
CA ASN A 61 9.89 -4.60 39.87
C ASN A 61 10.70 -4.49 41.16
N GLU A 62 10.06 -4.72 42.31
CA GLU A 62 10.67 -4.58 43.63
C GLU A 62 11.83 -5.55 43.88
N HIS A 63 11.91 -6.66 43.14
CA HIS A 63 12.91 -7.72 43.33
C HIS A 63 14.12 -7.62 42.37
N VAL A 64 14.06 -6.73 41.37
CA VAL A 64 15.05 -6.65 40.29
C VAL A 64 15.52 -5.22 40.11
N SER A 65 16.84 -5.05 40.06
CA SER A 65 17.48 -3.78 39.69
C SER A 65 17.92 -3.84 38.23
N MET A 66 17.59 -2.81 37.47
CA MET A 66 18.01 -2.68 36.08
C MET A 66 19.24 -1.79 35.94
N THR A 67 20.08 -2.09 34.95
CA THR A 67 21.19 -1.21 34.57
C THR A 67 20.70 0.06 33.88
N HIS A 68 21.62 0.96 33.55
CA HIS A 68 21.37 1.96 32.52
C HIS A 68 20.93 1.29 31.21
N ALA A 69 20.14 2.04 30.42
CA ALA A 69 19.67 1.58 29.13
C ALA A 69 20.85 1.32 28.20
N MET A 70 20.95 0.09 27.70
CA MET A 70 21.97 -0.30 26.73
C MET A 70 21.62 0.20 25.33
N TYR A 71 20.34 0.16 24.98
CA TYR A 71 19.83 0.71 23.72
C TYR A 71 18.35 1.05 23.81
N SER A 72 17.91 1.95 22.94
CA SER A 72 16.51 2.25 22.70
C SER A 72 16.03 1.60 21.40
N ASP A 73 14.75 1.26 21.37
CA ASP A 73 14.08 0.74 20.17
C ASP A 73 12.61 1.19 20.16
N GLN A 74 12.07 1.37 18.97
CA GLN A 74 10.69 1.82 18.79
C GLN A 74 9.75 0.62 18.71
N LYS A 75 8.66 0.68 19.47
CA LYS A 75 7.54 -0.27 19.37
C LYS A 75 6.58 0.26 18.32
N CYS A 76 6.45 -0.44 17.22
CA CYS A 76 5.67 -0.01 16.06
C CYS A 76 4.62 -1.07 15.71
N VAL A 77 3.77 -0.72 14.75
CA VAL A 77 2.71 -1.58 14.26
C VAL A 77 3.03 -2.01 12.84
N ALA A 78 2.92 -3.31 12.56
CA ALA A 78 3.06 -3.86 11.23
C ALA A 78 1.73 -4.44 10.76
N LEU A 79 1.34 -4.11 9.54
CA LEU A 79 0.11 -4.55 8.89
C LEU A 79 0.43 -5.53 7.77
N ARG A 80 -0.53 -6.36 7.39
CA ARG A 80 -0.42 -7.12 6.14
C ARG A 80 -0.46 -6.14 4.98
N LYS A 81 0.47 -6.26 4.02
CA LYS A 81 0.48 -5.42 2.82
C LYS A 81 -0.87 -5.53 2.12
N GLY A 82 -1.43 -4.38 1.75
CA GLY A 82 -2.71 -4.30 1.05
C GLY A 82 -2.75 -5.12 -0.24
N SER A 83 -3.96 -5.41 -0.69
CA SER A 83 -4.21 -6.00 -2.00
C SER A 83 -3.65 -5.10 -3.10
N VAL A 84 -3.24 -5.74 -4.19
CA VAL A 84 -2.89 -5.04 -5.42
C VAL A 84 -4.19 -4.46 -5.99
N LEU A 85 -4.14 -3.23 -6.50
CA LEU A 85 -5.26 -2.62 -7.21
C LEU A 85 -5.65 -3.51 -8.40
N ARG A 86 -6.95 -3.78 -8.56
CA ARG A 86 -7.49 -4.63 -9.62
C ARG A 86 -8.74 -3.98 -10.24
N GLY A 87 -9.03 -4.36 -11.48
CA GLY A 87 -10.24 -3.94 -12.19
C GLY A 87 -10.32 -2.43 -12.39
N TRP A 88 -11.51 -1.86 -12.20
CA TRP A 88 -11.88 -0.49 -12.55
C TRP A 88 -10.96 0.58 -11.95
N HIS A 89 -10.49 0.34 -10.72
CA HIS A 89 -9.63 1.29 -10.03
C HIS A 89 -8.30 1.50 -10.75
N VAL A 90 -7.76 0.50 -11.47
CA VAL A 90 -6.50 0.65 -12.20
C VAL A 90 -6.66 1.61 -13.38
N PHE A 91 -7.76 1.50 -14.13
CA PHE A 91 -8.01 2.32 -15.32
C PHE A 91 -8.34 3.78 -14.97
N LEU A 92 -9.09 4.00 -13.88
CA LEU A 92 -9.47 5.33 -13.43
C LEU A 92 -8.32 6.06 -12.72
N GLN A 93 -7.46 5.33 -11.99
CA GLN A 93 -6.31 5.93 -11.30
C GLN A 93 -5.11 6.25 -12.21
N THR A 94 -5.16 5.87 -13.50
CA THR A 94 -4.14 6.25 -14.49
C THR A 94 -3.97 7.77 -14.58
N PHE A 95 -5.07 8.51 -14.41
CA PHE A 95 -5.08 9.96 -14.30
C PHE A 95 -5.70 10.41 -12.99
N ARG A 96 -5.29 11.59 -12.51
CA ARG A 96 -5.97 12.27 -11.41
C ARG A 96 -7.35 12.73 -11.88
N TRP A 97 -8.31 12.80 -10.96
CA TRP A 97 -9.66 13.30 -11.25
C TRP A 97 -9.66 14.69 -11.88
N ASP A 98 -8.72 15.54 -11.47
CA ASP A 98 -8.50 16.87 -12.04
C ASP A 98 -8.28 16.83 -13.57
N VAL A 99 -7.51 15.84 -14.05
CA VAL A 99 -7.19 15.66 -15.47
C VAL A 99 -8.37 15.06 -16.23
N TRP A 100 -9.09 14.10 -15.62
CA TRP A 100 -10.32 13.57 -16.21
C TRP A 100 -11.37 14.65 -16.43
N LEU A 101 -11.58 15.49 -15.43
CA LEU A 101 -12.49 16.63 -15.52
C LEU A 101 -12.03 17.59 -16.62
N ALA A 102 -10.74 17.92 -16.67
CA ALA A 102 -10.19 18.77 -17.72
C ALA A 102 -10.43 18.21 -19.13
N ILE A 103 -10.21 16.90 -19.36
CA ILE A 103 -10.47 16.25 -20.66
C ILE A 103 -11.95 16.39 -21.06
N ILE A 104 -12.87 16.14 -20.13
CA ILE A 104 -14.32 16.26 -20.39
C ILE A 104 -14.69 17.72 -20.68
N CYS A 105 -14.20 18.67 -19.88
CA CYS A 105 -14.43 20.09 -20.09
C CYS A 105 -13.88 20.55 -21.45
N THR A 106 -12.66 20.14 -21.83
CA THR A 106 -12.10 20.44 -23.15
C THR A 106 -12.95 19.86 -24.26
N ALA A 107 -13.44 18.62 -24.15
CA ALA A 107 -14.32 18.02 -25.15
C ALA A 107 -15.63 18.81 -25.35
N ILE A 108 -16.27 19.23 -24.26
CA ILE A 108 -17.50 20.02 -24.30
C ILE A 108 -17.23 21.40 -24.89
N ILE A 109 -16.21 22.11 -24.40
CA ILE A 109 -15.86 23.45 -24.87
C ILE A 109 -15.50 23.43 -26.35
N THR A 110 -14.69 22.46 -26.81
CA THR A 110 -14.34 22.36 -28.22
C THR A 110 -15.55 22.01 -29.08
N ASN A 111 -16.46 21.15 -28.61
CA ASN A 111 -17.71 20.88 -29.33
C ASN A 111 -18.57 22.14 -29.51
N TRP A 112 -18.71 22.93 -28.44
CA TRP A 112 -19.40 24.22 -28.48
C TRP A 112 -18.75 25.21 -29.45
N ILE A 113 -17.41 25.35 -29.40
CA ILE A 113 -16.67 26.23 -30.31
C ILE A 113 -16.85 25.78 -31.77
N VAL A 114 -16.76 24.49 -32.08
CA VAL A 114 -16.96 23.99 -33.44
C VAL A 114 -18.36 24.30 -33.94
N ALA A 115 -19.40 24.09 -33.12
CA ALA A 115 -20.78 24.43 -33.46
C ALA A 115 -20.96 25.94 -33.74
N LEU A 116 -20.37 26.80 -32.90
CA LEU A 116 -20.42 28.25 -33.07
C LEU A 116 -19.67 28.72 -34.33
N VAL A 117 -18.48 28.17 -34.60
CA VAL A 117 -17.62 28.58 -35.72
C VAL A 117 -18.17 28.11 -37.06
N THR A 118 -18.75 26.91 -37.12
CA THR A 118 -19.26 26.38 -38.38
C THR A 118 -20.63 26.93 -38.75
N ARG A 119 -21.45 27.43 -37.79
CA ARG A 119 -22.83 27.99 -37.94
C ARG A 119 -23.83 27.16 -38.76
N ARG A 120 -23.38 26.10 -39.43
CA ARG A 120 -24.10 25.17 -40.29
C ARG A 120 -24.40 23.85 -39.58
N ARG A 121 -23.74 23.57 -38.46
CA ARG A 121 -23.90 22.34 -37.68
C ARG A 121 -24.44 22.67 -36.30
N SER A 122 -25.46 21.93 -35.91
CA SER A 122 -25.90 21.86 -34.53
C SER A 122 -24.84 21.18 -33.66
N TRP A 123 -24.94 21.39 -32.34
CA TRP A 123 -23.97 20.84 -31.37
C TRP A 123 -23.92 19.30 -31.35
N TYR A 124 -25.04 18.62 -31.64
CA TYR A 124 -25.13 17.16 -31.69
C TYR A 124 -24.50 16.58 -32.96
N GLU A 125 -24.49 17.32 -34.08
CA GLU A 125 -23.82 16.89 -35.31
C GLU A 125 -22.31 17.11 -35.29
N ALA A 126 -21.85 18.11 -34.53
CA ALA A 126 -20.43 18.39 -34.32
C ALA A 126 -19.78 17.35 -33.39
N MET A 127 -20.51 16.87 -32.38
CA MET A 127 -19.97 16.03 -31.30
C MET A 127 -19.25 14.77 -31.79
N PRO A 128 -19.78 13.96 -32.74
CA PRO A 128 -19.08 12.78 -33.23
C PRO A 128 -17.76 13.11 -33.92
N THR A 129 -17.65 14.27 -34.55
CA THR A 129 -16.43 14.72 -35.25
C THR A 129 -15.34 15.09 -34.24
N VAL A 130 -15.71 15.83 -33.19
CA VAL A 130 -14.80 16.23 -32.10
C VAL A 130 -14.33 15.01 -31.30
N LEU A 131 -15.25 14.13 -30.90
CA LEU A 131 -14.90 12.92 -30.16
C LEU A 131 -13.97 12.01 -30.98
N ARG A 132 -14.23 11.84 -32.29
CA ARG A 132 -13.33 11.07 -33.16
C ARG A 132 -11.93 11.67 -33.19
N ALA A 133 -11.81 12.98 -33.35
CA ALA A 133 -10.51 13.66 -33.33
C ALA A 133 -9.79 13.45 -31.99
N MET A 134 -10.49 13.61 -30.86
CA MET A 134 -9.90 13.47 -29.52
C MET A 134 -9.48 12.02 -29.19
N PHE A 135 -10.24 11.02 -29.64
CA PHE A 135 -9.88 9.61 -29.48
C PHE A 135 -8.98 9.09 -30.61
N THR A 136 -8.42 9.98 -31.44
CA THR A 136 -7.53 9.63 -32.58
C THR A 136 -8.15 8.65 -33.59
N VAL A 137 -9.47 8.68 -33.71
CA VAL A 137 -10.26 7.88 -34.67
C VAL A 137 -10.38 8.63 -36.00
N PRO A 138 -10.27 7.95 -37.15
CA PRO A 138 -10.43 8.58 -38.45
C PRO A 138 -11.75 9.36 -38.61
N LEU A 139 -11.63 10.56 -39.18
CA LEU A 139 -12.77 11.45 -39.44
C LEU A 139 -13.60 10.91 -40.60
N ARG A 140 -14.93 10.91 -40.44
CA ARG A 140 -15.88 10.47 -41.48
C ARG A 140 -16.03 11.49 -42.62
N ARG A 141 -15.90 12.77 -42.30
CA ARG A 141 -16.02 13.88 -43.26
C ARG A 141 -14.84 14.83 -43.03
N PRO A 142 -14.04 15.15 -44.06
CA PRO A 142 -12.93 16.08 -43.90
C PRO A 142 -13.46 17.52 -43.68
N PRO A 143 -12.78 18.32 -42.84
CA PRO A 143 -13.13 19.72 -42.64
C PRO A 143 -12.96 20.55 -43.91
N LYS A 144 -14.00 21.33 -44.24
CA LYS A 144 -14.04 22.12 -45.48
C LYS A 144 -13.40 23.49 -45.29
N SER A 145 -13.57 24.12 -44.12
CA SER A 145 -13.03 25.45 -43.82
C SER A 145 -11.66 25.37 -43.16
N THR A 146 -10.78 26.35 -43.43
CA THR A 146 -9.49 26.50 -42.75
C THR A 146 -9.65 26.65 -41.23
N LYS A 147 -10.69 27.35 -40.77
CA LYS A 147 -10.97 27.53 -39.33
C LYS A 147 -11.29 26.19 -38.66
N GLU A 148 -12.12 25.38 -39.32
CA GLU A 148 -12.48 24.03 -38.87
C GLU A 148 -11.26 23.10 -38.87
N ARG A 149 -10.41 23.18 -39.91
CA ARG A 149 -9.16 22.42 -40.01
C ARG A 149 -8.23 22.68 -38.84
N ILE A 150 -8.01 23.95 -38.48
CA ILE A 150 -7.12 24.33 -37.37
C ILE A 150 -7.64 23.76 -36.04
N ILE A 151 -8.94 23.89 -35.76
CA ILE A 151 -9.54 23.39 -34.52
C ILE A 151 -9.47 21.85 -34.45
N ILE A 152 -9.75 21.16 -35.56
CA ILE A 152 -9.68 19.70 -35.58
C ILE A 152 -8.22 19.22 -35.48
N ALA A 153 -7.28 19.90 -36.11
CA ALA A 153 -5.85 19.59 -35.99
C ALA A 153 -5.35 19.74 -34.56
N SER A 154 -5.77 20.79 -33.83
CA SER A 154 -5.43 20.94 -32.41
C SER A 154 -6.08 19.85 -31.54
N CYS A 155 -7.32 19.43 -31.85
CA CYS A 155 -7.96 18.30 -31.18
C CYS A 155 -7.21 16.98 -31.40
N LEU A 156 -6.72 16.74 -32.62
CA LEU A 156 -5.95 15.54 -32.94
C LEU A 156 -4.62 15.53 -32.18
N LEU A 157 -3.91 16.66 -32.15
CA LEU A 157 -2.65 16.78 -31.41
C LEU A 157 -2.88 16.55 -29.91
N PHE A 158 -3.91 17.17 -29.35
CA PHE A 158 -4.33 16.93 -27.97
C PHE A 158 -4.66 15.44 -27.73
N GLY A 159 -5.43 14.82 -28.62
CA GLY A 159 -5.79 13.40 -28.55
C GLY A 159 -4.57 12.49 -28.54
N ILE A 160 -3.58 12.74 -29.41
CA ILE A 160 -2.32 11.98 -29.46
C ILE A 160 -1.57 12.08 -28.13
N VAL A 161 -1.44 13.29 -27.58
CA VAL A 161 -0.72 13.50 -26.30
C VAL A 161 -1.43 12.76 -25.16
N ILE A 162 -2.75 12.88 -25.06
CA ILE A 162 -3.51 12.22 -23.98
C ILE A 162 -3.46 10.70 -24.11
N MET A 163 -3.67 10.16 -25.31
CA MET A 163 -3.69 8.71 -25.54
C MET A 163 -2.32 8.07 -25.30
N THR A 164 -1.25 8.69 -25.78
CA THR A 164 0.12 8.18 -25.56
C THR A 164 0.51 8.22 -24.08
N THR A 165 0.16 9.29 -23.38
CA THR A 165 0.40 9.41 -21.92
C THR A 165 -0.41 8.38 -21.14
N TYR A 166 -1.67 8.18 -21.50
CA TYR A 166 -2.55 7.20 -20.86
C TYR A 166 -1.99 5.78 -21.02
N GLN A 167 -1.58 5.41 -22.23
CA GLN A 167 -0.99 4.09 -22.52
C GLN A 167 0.30 3.84 -21.73
N GLY A 168 1.20 4.84 -21.65
CA GLY A 168 2.44 4.74 -20.88
C GLY A 168 2.19 4.53 -19.39
N ASN A 169 1.29 5.32 -18.81
CA ASN A 169 0.94 5.20 -17.40
C ASN A 169 0.22 3.86 -17.10
N LEU A 170 -0.74 3.47 -17.94
CA LEU A 170 -1.47 2.22 -17.77
C LEU A 170 -0.51 1.01 -17.77
N TYR A 171 0.44 0.98 -18.70
CA TYR A 171 1.49 -0.04 -18.73
C TYR A 171 2.30 -0.08 -17.42
N TYR A 172 2.68 1.09 -16.88
CA TYR A 172 3.38 1.18 -15.61
C TYR A 172 2.55 0.63 -14.44
N PHE A 173 1.27 0.99 -14.33
CA PHE A 173 0.39 0.52 -13.25
C PHE A 173 0.20 -1.00 -13.26
N ILE A 174 0.00 -1.57 -14.46
CA ILE A 174 -0.19 -3.02 -14.63
C ILE A 174 1.10 -3.79 -14.30
N LYS A 175 2.26 -3.25 -14.67
CA LYS A 175 3.57 -3.87 -14.42
C LYS A 175 4.01 -3.80 -12.96
N THR A 176 3.83 -2.65 -12.30
CA THR A 176 4.37 -2.41 -10.95
C THR A 176 3.50 -2.97 -9.82
N LYS A 177 2.27 -3.41 -10.11
CA LYS A 177 1.30 -3.91 -9.12
C LYS A 177 1.10 -2.88 -8.00
N VAL A 178 0.72 -1.66 -8.39
CA VAL A 178 0.41 -0.60 -7.43
C VAL A 178 -0.62 -1.14 -6.44
N LYS A 179 -0.31 -1.00 -5.16
CA LYS A 179 -1.16 -1.45 -4.07
C LYS A 179 -1.98 -0.27 -3.58
N HIS A 180 -3.06 -0.57 -2.87
CA HIS A 180 -3.73 0.45 -2.08
C HIS A 180 -2.71 1.15 -1.17
N LYS A 181 -2.82 2.49 -1.08
CA LYS A 181 -1.99 3.26 -0.16
C LYS A 181 -2.24 2.72 1.25
N PRO A 182 -1.21 2.20 1.93
CA PRO A 182 -1.39 1.74 3.29
C PRO A 182 -1.61 2.95 4.22
N PRO A 183 -2.32 2.76 5.35
CA PRO A 183 -2.49 3.81 6.33
C PRO A 183 -1.12 4.17 6.92
N THR A 184 -0.87 5.47 7.05
CA THR A 184 0.43 5.99 7.52
C THR A 184 0.38 6.35 9.00
N THR A 185 -0.81 6.65 9.52
CA THR A 185 -1.03 7.07 10.91
C THR A 185 -1.77 6.02 11.73
N LEU A 186 -1.53 6.00 13.03
CA LEU A 186 -2.21 5.12 13.98
C LEU A 186 -3.70 5.47 14.13
N SER A 187 -4.06 6.73 13.92
CA SER A 187 -5.45 7.22 13.92
C SER A 187 -6.25 6.65 12.75
N GLU A 188 -5.69 6.66 11.54
CA GLU A 188 -6.29 6.04 10.35
C GLU A 188 -6.54 4.54 10.58
N ILE A 189 -5.57 3.83 11.15
CA ILE A 189 -5.71 2.40 11.45
C ILE A 189 -6.83 2.17 12.47
N ARG A 190 -6.88 2.98 13.52
CA ARG A 190 -7.92 2.88 14.54
C ARG A 190 -9.30 3.16 13.96
N GLN A 191 -9.42 4.12 13.05
CA GLN A 191 -10.67 4.45 12.37
C GLN A 191 -11.09 3.35 11.39
N GLU A 192 -10.15 2.80 10.62
CA GLU A 192 -10.41 1.68 9.70
C GLU A 192 -10.89 0.43 10.46
N ILE A 193 -10.29 0.15 11.62
CA ILE A 193 -10.68 -0.98 12.47
C ILE A 193 -12.04 -0.71 13.12
N ARG A 194 -12.32 0.51 13.62
CA ARG A 194 -13.64 0.87 14.17
C ARG A 194 -14.76 0.76 13.14
N GLY A 195 -14.51 1.12 11.88
CA GLY A 195 -15.49 1.03 10.79
C GLY A 195 -15.97 -0.40 10.52
N ARG A 196 -15.22 -1.43 10.93
CA ARG A 196 -15.56 -2.84 10.72
C ARG A 196 -16.46 -3.44 11.81
N HIS A 197 -17.37 -2.66 12.38
CA HIS A 197 -18.37 -3.08 13.38
C HIS A 197 -17.73 -3.76 14.61
N LEU A 198 -16.91 -3.00 15.35
CA LEU A 198 -16.52 -3.42 16.70
C LEU A 198 -17.44 -2.78 17.75
N PRO A 199 -17.94 -3.55 18.73
CA PRO A 199 -18.54 -3.00 19.95
C PRO A 199 -17.59 -2.01 20.61
N ASN A 200 -18.14 -0.97 21.26
CA ASN A 200 -17.41 0.11 21.96
C ASN A 200 -16.55 -0.35 23.16
N ASP A 201 -16.32 -1.65 23.31
CA ASP A 201 -15.48 -2.22 24.36
C ASP A 201 -13.99 -2.06 24.00
N THR A 202 -13.28 -1.31 24.85
CA THR A 202 -11.84 -1.01 24.74
C THR A 202 -10.96 -2.25 24.87
N THR A 203 -11.45 -3.32 25.49
CA THR A 203 -10.69 -4.58 25.65
C THR A 203 -10.78 -5.45 24.39
N LEU A 204 -11.97 -5.51 23.78
CA LEU A 204 -12.23 -6.27 22.55
C LEU A 204 -11.55 -5.63 21.33
N THR A 205 -11.55 -4.30 21.26
CA THR A 205 -10.84 -3.54 20.21
C THR A 205 -9.34 -3.81 20.21
N ASN A 206 -8.72 -3.98 21.37
CA ASN A 206 -7.31 -4.35 21.47
C ASN A 206 -7.03 -5.77 20.96
N ARG A 207 -7.89 -6.74 21.25
CA ARG A 207 -7.74 -8.12 20.75
C ARG A 207 -7.91 -8.21 19.24
N VAL A 208 -8.85 -7.45 18.67
CA VAL A 208 -9.05 -7.41 17.21
C VAL A 208 -7.94 -6.61 16.52
N PHE A 209 -7.44 -5.55 17.15
CA PHE A 209 -6.23 -4.86 16.69
C PHE A 209 -5.07 -5.84 16.58
N GLU A 210 -4.87 -6.73 17.55
CA GLU A 210 -3.82 -7.76 17.51
C GLU A 210 -4.04 -8.82 16.41
N LYS A 211 -5.28 -9.04 15.97
CA LYS A 211 -5.61 -9.96 14.85
C LYS A 211 -5.21 -9.39 13.48
N TYR A 212 -5.29 -8.07 13.31
CA TYR A 212 -5.01 -7.39 12.02
C TYR A 212 -3.68 -6.64 11.98
N ALA A 213 -3.14 -6.32 13.15
CA ALA A 213 -1.97 -5.48 13.33
C ALA A 213 -0.99 -6.12 14.33
N ILE A 214 0.22 -6.35 13.87
CA ILE A 214 1.27 -7.03 14.62
C ILE A 214 2.12 -5.97 15.33
N ARG A 215 2.16 -6.01 16.65
CA ARG A 215 3.09 -5.18 17.43
C ARG A 215 4.50 -5.75 17.30
N ILE A 216 5.42 -4.96 16.76
CA ILE A 216 6.79 -5.39 16.53
C ILE A 216 7.78 -4.27 16.85
N ARG A 217 8.99 -4.65 17.25
CA ARG A 217 10.10 -3.72 17.41
C ARG A 217 10.66 -3.32 16.05
N ARG A 218 10.96 -2.04 15.84
CA ARG A 218 11.46 -1.52 14.57
C ARG A 218 12.75 -2.20 14.15
N LYS A 219 13.76 -2.26 15.04
CA LYS A 219 15.04 -2.91 14.75
C LYS A 219 14.88 -4.41 14.39
N ILE A 220 13.94 -5.11 15.03
CA ILE A 220 13.61 -6.50 14.67
C ILE A 220 12.93 -6.58 13.30
N PHE A 221 11.95 -5.71 13.04
CA PHE A 221 11.24 -5.69 11.77
C PHE A 221 12.21 -5.45 10.62
N ASP A 222 13.11 -4.47 10.74
CA ASP A 222 14.12 -4.16 9.73
C ASP A 222 15.06 -5.34 9.49
N LEU A 223 15.48 -6.02 10.56
CA LEU A 223 16.31 -7.22 10.47
C LEU A 223 15.59 -8.36 9.72
N LEU A 224 14.34 -8.64 10.09
CA LEU A 224 13.57 -9.73 9.48
C LEU A 224 13.12 -9.39 8.05
N MET A 225 12.87 -8.12 7.75
CA MET A 225 12.63 -7.64 6.38
C MET A 225 13.83 -7.87 5.47
N GLN A 226 15.05 -7.62 5.95
CA GLN A 226 16.27 -7.89 5.18
C GLN A 226 16.47 -9.38 4.88
N THR A 227 16.06 -10.27 5.80
CA THR A 227 16.02 -11.72 5.55
C THR A 227 14.84 -12.14 4.64
N GLY A 228 13.89 -11.24 4.40
CA GLY A 228 12.67 -11.44 3.62
C GLY A 228 11.62 -12.33 4.27
N GLN A 229 11.79 -12.69 5.54
CA GLN A 229 10.78 -13.42 6.32
C GLN A 229 9.48 -12.62 6.47
N LEU A 230 9.55 -11.28 6.46
CA LEU A 230 8.39 -10.38 6.61
C LEU A 230 7.98 -9.69 5.30
N SER A 231 8.30 -10.26 4.14
CA SER A 231 8.04 -9.61 2.83
C SER A 231 6.57 -9.22 2.57
N ASN A 232 5.62 -9.87 3.25
CA ASN A 232 4.18 -9.60 3.18
C ASN A 232 3.68 -8.56 4.18
N LEU A 233 4.53 -8.03 5.06
CA LEU A 233 4.17 -7.03 6.05
C LEU A 233 4.65 -5.63 5.67
N TYR A 234 3.88 -4.63 6.07
CA TYR A 234 4.16 -3.21 5.94
C TYR A 234 4.30 -2.63 7.35
N LEU A 235 5.41 -1.95 7.63
CA LEU A 235 5.58 -1.22 8.89
C LEU A 235 4.93 0.14 8.75
N VAL A 236 4.05 0.47 9.69
CA VAL A 236 3.45 1.79 9.79
C VAL A 236 4.54 2.79 10.20
N PRO A 237 4.68 3.94 9.51
CA PRO A 237 5.69 4.94 9.82
C PRO A 237 5.58 5.48 11.24
N GLU A 238 4.35 5.68 11.72
CA GLU A 238 4.08 6.10 13.09
C GLU A 238 4.20 4.91 14.06
N CYS A 239 5.07 5.06 15.06
CA CYS A 239 5.30 4.07 16.11
C CYS A 239 4.57 4.45 17.40
N LEU A 240 4.25 3.45 18.23
CA LEU A 240 3.49 3.62 19.47
C LEU A 240 4.28 4.41 20.52
N TYR A 241 5.54 4.02 20.75
CA TYR A 241 6.45 4.68 21.69
C TYR A 241 7.88 4.14 21.54
N THR A 242 8.84 4.89 22.07
CA THR A 242 10.23 4.43 22.22
C THR A 242 10.38 3.73 23.57
N ALA A 243 10.91 2.51 23.54
CA ALA A 243 11.23 1.72 24.73
C ALA A 243 12.74 1.66 24.92
N ASN A 244 13.18 1.87 26.16
CA ASN A 244 14.56 1.66 26.54
C ASN A 244 14.74 0.25 27.09
N PHE A 245 15.84 -0.39 26.71
CA PHE A 245 16.19 -1.75 27.08
C PHE A 245 17.44 -1.77 27.94
N ALA A 246 17.37 -2.49 29.05
CA ALA A 246 18.44 -2.61 30.04
C ALA A 246 18.64 -4.08 30.41
N TYR A 247 19.74 -4.35 31.11
CA TYR A 247 20.02 -5.64 31.71
C TYR A 247 19.48 -5.68 33.13
N ALA A 248 19.07 -6.86 33.55
CA ALA A 248 18.39 -7.06 34.81
C ALA A 248 19.27 -7.87 35.77
N LEU A 249 19.41 -7.38 36.99
CA LEU A 249 20.11 -8.02 38.09
C LEU A 249 19.17 -8.13 39.28
N ARG A 250 19.46 -9.07 40.19
CA ARG A 250 18.74 -9.09 41.47
C ARG A 250 19.00 -7.80 42.25
N LYS A 251 17.98 -7.34 42.98
CA LYS A 251 18.12 -6.18 43.86
C LYS A 251 19.23 -6.40 44.88
N GLY A 252 20.03 -5.36 45.13
CA GLY A 252 21.19 -5.42 46.02
C GLY A 252 22.42 -6.12 45.41
N SER A 253 22.42 -6.42 44.11
CA SER A 253 23.61 -6.99 43.46
C SER A 253 24.79 -6.01 43.48
N VAL A 254 25.93 -6.46 44.02
CA VAL A 254 27.21 -5.72 44.07
C VAL A 254 27.70 -5.35 42.66
N TRP A 255 27.28 -6.11 41.65
CA TRP A 255 27.68 -5.92 40.25
C TRP A 255 27.00 -4.73 39.56
N LEU A 256 25.94 -4.16 40.13
CA LEU A 256 25.15 -3.13 39.46
C LEU A 256 25.99 -1.87 39.16
N ALA A 257 26.74 -1.36 40.13
CA ALA A 257 27.52 -0.14 39.97
C ALA A 257 28.72 -0.33 39.00
N PRO A 258 29.56 -1.38 39.12
CA PRO A 258 30.59 -1.68 38.13
C PRO A 258 30.02 -1.85 36.71
N LEU A 259 28.90 -2.55 36.57
CA LEU A 259 28.26 -2.81 35.28
C LEU A 259 27.72 -1.53 34.64
N ASN A 260 27.13 -0.63 35.42
CA ASN A 260 26.66 0.67 34.94
C ASN A 260 27.82 1.54 34.44
N ARG A 261 28.95 1.59 35.17
CA ARG A 261 30.15 2.30 34.71
C ARG A 261 30.67 1.76 33.39
N PHE A 262 30.79 0.44 33.29
CA PHE A 262 31.21 -0.22 32.04
C PHE A 262 30.24 0.08 30.89
N LEU A 263 28.92 -0.02 31.13
CA LEU A 263 27.91 0.26 30.12
C LEU A 263 27.98 1.70 29.60
N LEU A 264 28.20 2.68 30.49
CA LEU A 264 28.36 4.08 30.11
C LEU A 264 29.58 4.25 29.19
N SER A 265 30.75 3.72 29.57
CA SER A 265 31.95 3.78 28.74
C SER A 265 31.76 3.12 27.37
N MET A 266 31.07 1.97 27.32
CA MET A 266 30.78 1.28 26.06
C MET A 266 29.78 2.06 25.19
N PHE A 267 28.81 2.72 25.81
CA PHE A 267 27.84 3.56 25.13
C PHE A 267 28.50 4.81 24.53
N GLU A 268 29.35 5.49 25.30
CA GLU A 268 30.14 6.64 24.86
C GLU A 268 31.09 6.28 23.70
N ALA A 269 31.69 5.10 23.74
CA ALA A 269 32.53 4.59 22.65
C ALA A 269 31.71 4.06 21.44
N GLY A 270 30.38 4.07 21.48
CA GLY A 270 29.52 3.70 20.36
C GLY A 270 29.41 2.19 20.07
N PHE A 271 29.84 1.32 21.00
CA PHE A 271 29.81 -0.13 20.83
C PHE A 271 28.42 -0.71 20.55
N PRO A 272 27.33 -0.31 21.26
CA PRO A 272 26.01 -0.87 21.01
C PRO A 272 25.55 -0.72 19.56
N GLU A 273 25.81 0.44 18.95
CA GLU A 273 25.46 0.69 17.55
C GLU A 273 26.34 -0.12 16.59
N ALA A 274 27.65 -0.22 16.87
CA ALA A 274 28.56 -1.05 16.09
C ALA A 274 28.15 -2.53 16.10
N TRP A 275 27.78 -3.08 17.27
CA TRP A 275 27.30 -4.46 17.41
C TRP A 275 25.96 -4.69 16.70
N TYR A 276 25.04 -3.73 16.79
CA TYR A 276 23.77 -3.78 16.05
C TYR A 276 24.04 -3.86 14.54
N ARG A 277 24.82 -2.92 14.02
CA ARG A 277 25.17 -2.83 12.60
C ARG A 277 25.85 -4.12 12.10
N ARG A 278 26.79 -4.67 12.86
CA ARG A 278 27.48 -5.95 12.53
C ARG A 278 26.52 -7.14 12.52
N THR A 279 25.56 -7.19 13.45
CA THR A 279 24.55 -8.24 13.52
C THR A 279 23.63 -8.19 12.29
N VAL A 280 23.18 -7.00 11.91
CA VAL A 280 22.36 -6.76 10.72
C VAL A 280 23.10 -7.17 9.44
N PHE A 281 24.35 -6.72 9.27
CA PHE A 281 25.17 -7.06 8.11
C PHE A 281 25.42 -8.55 7.95
N THR A 282 25.78 -9.24 9.03
CA THR A 282 26.03 -10.69 9.01
C THR A 282 24.78 -11.44 8.55
N LYS A 283 23.60 -11.11 9.11
CA LYS A 283 22.33 -11.73 8.70
C LYS A 283 21.96 -11.42 7.25
N LYS A 284 22.20 -10.19 6.77
CA LYS A 284 21.99 -9.81 5.37
C LYS A 284 22.84 -10.64 4.42
N ARG A 285 24.12 -10.85 4.74
CA ARG A 285 25.05 -11.66 3.91
C ARG A 285 24.63 -13.12 3.83
N ILE A 286 24.19 -13.70 4.95
CA ILE A 286 23.66 -15.08 5.01
C ILE A 286 22.38 -15.20 4.17
N SER A 287 21.45 -14.25 4.31
CA SER A 287 20.21 -14.26 3.51
C SER A 287 20.45 -14.08 2.02
N TYR A 288 21.46 -13.28 1.62
CA TYR A 288 21.78 -13.05 0.22
C TYR A 288 22.39 -14.30 -0.43
N LYS A 289 23.26 -15.03 0.30
CA LYS A 289 23.79 -16.32 -0.18
C LYS A 289 22.70 -17.38 -0.39
N GLY A 290 21.64 -17.36 0.42
CA GLY A 290 20.50 -18.28 0.28
C GLY A 290 19.47 -17.90 -0.80
N LYS A 291 19.47 -16.65 -1.28
CA LYS A 291 18.58 -16.18 -2.35
C LYS A 291 19.36 -15.96 -3.63
N ARG A 292 19.55 -17.02 -4.43
CA ARG A 292 19.77 -16.84 -5.88
C ARG A 292 18.64 -15.94 -6.37
N LYS A 293 18.97 -14.81 -7.01
CA LYS A 293 18.02 -13.86 -7.59
C LYS A 293 17.10 -14.64 -8.53
N THR A 294 15.92 -15.04 -8.06
CA THR A 294 14.83 -15.39 -8.94
C THR A 294 14.55 -14.12 -9.72
N VAL A 295 14.98 -14.10 -10.99
CA VAL A 295 14.64 -13.06 -11.96
C VAL A 295 13.17 -12.73 -11.75
N LYS A 296 12.84 -11.46 -11.53
CA LYS A 296 11.45 -11.03 -11.39
C LYS A 296 10.73 -11.47 -12.65
N SER A 297 10.03 -12.61 -12.58
CA SER A 297 9.28 -13.18 -13.69
C SER A 297 8.38 -12.09 -14.25
N ALA A 298 8.54 -11.82 -15.55
CA ALA A 298 7.70 -10.88 -16.26
C ALA A 298 6.23 -11.30 -16.03
N ARG A 299 5.41 -10.36 -15.55
CA ARG A 299 4.01 -10.65 -15.29
C ARG A 299 3.32 -10.97 -16.61
N VAL A 300 2.71 -12.14 -16.69
CA VAL A 300 1.83 -12.51 -17.80
C VAL A 300 0.54 -11.68 -17.68
N PHE A 301 0.15 -11.06 -18.79
CA PHE A 301 -1.09 -10.29 -18.89
C PHE A 301 -2.27 -11.26 -18.87
N THR A 302 -3.23 -11.06 -17.96
CA THR A 302 -4.36 -11.99 -17.78
C THR A 302 -5.67 -11.39 -18.26
N LEU A 303 -6.64 -12.23 -18.66
CA LEU A 303 -7.99 -11.76 -19.04
C LEU A 303 -8.67 -10.94 -17.93
N ARG A 304 -8.35 -11.21 -16.66
CA ARG A 304 -8.84 -10.42 -15.51
C ARG A 304 -8.37 -8.97 -15.54
N ASP A 305 -7.24 -8.68 -16.19
CA ASP A 305 -6.75 -7.31 -16.34
C ASP A 305 -7.52 -6.54 -17.42
N LEU A 306 -8.21 -7.23 -18.34
CA LEU A 306 -9.03 -6.67 -19.43
C LEU A 306 -10.53 -6.66 -19.15
N GLU A 307 -10.97 -7.31 -18.09
CA GLU A 307 -12.38 -7.50 -17.72
C GLU A 307 -13.19 -6.20 -17.77
N VAL A 308 -12.60 -5.11 -17.29
CA VAL A 308 -13.19 -3.76 -17.31
C VAL A 308 -13.48 -3.28 -18.72
N ALA A 309 -12.51 -3.41 -19.64
CA ALA A 309 -12.69 -2.97 -21.02
C ALA A 309 -13.80 -3.78 -21.72
N ILE A 310 -13.89 -5.07 -21.41
CA ILE A 310 -14.96 -5.95 -21.92
C ILE A 310 -16.32 -5.51 -21.36
N PHE A 311 -16.42 -5.19 -20.06
CA PHE A 311 -17.67 -4.69 -19.48
C PHE A 311 -18.10 -3.33 -20.05
N VAL A 312 -17.19 -2.38 -20.24
CA VAL A 312 -17.50 -1.09 -20.90
C VAL A 312 -18.05 -1.33 -22.30
N LEU A 313 -17.43 -2.24 -23.07
CA LEU A 313 -17.87 -2.57 -24.42
C LEU A 313 -19.27 -3.18 -24.43
N LEU A 314 -19.53 -4.18 -23.58
CA LEU A 314 -20.85 -4.81 -23.45
C LEU A 314 -21.92 -3.80 -23.03
N LEU A 315 -21.61 -2.93 -22.07
CA LEU A 315 -22.52 -1.87 -21.64
C LEU A 315 -22.81 -0.88 -22.78
N GLY A 316 -21.79 -0.47 -23.54
CA GLY A 316 -21.96 0.43 -24.67
C GLY A 316 -22.81 -0.18 -25.79
N LEU A 317 -22.59 -1.46 -26.12
CA LEU A 317 -23.36 -2.18 -27.12
C LEU A 317 -24.82 -2.39 -26.70
N THR A 318 -25.06 -2.75 -25.44
CA THR A 318 -26.42 -2.93 -24.92
C THR A 318 -27.20 -1.60 -24.92
N LEU A 319 -26.58 -0.49 -24.47
CA LEU A 319 -27.20 0.83 -24.56
C LEU A 319 -27.51 1.24 -26.01
N SER A 320 -26.56 1.01 -26.93
CA SER A 320 -26.76 1.31 -28.35
C SER A 320 -27.90 0.48 -28.95
N PHE A 321 -28.01 -0.80 -28.58
CA PHE A 321 -29.09 -1.69 -29.01
C PHE A 321 -30.45 -1.25 -28.46
N VAL A 322 -30.52 -0.82 -27.20
CA VAL A 322 -31.75 -0.28 -26.60
C VAL A 322 -32.20 0.99 -27.32
N VAL A 323 -31.28 1.93 -27.59
CA VAL A 323 -31.60 3.16 -28.34
C VAL A 323 -32.11 2.83 -29.75
N PHE A 324 -31.47 1.89 -30.43
CA PHE A 324 -31.92 1.41 -31.74
C PHE A 324 -33.33 0.80 -31.70
N LEU A 325 -33.64 -0.02 -30.70
CA LEU A 325 -34.98 -0.56 -30.51
C LEU A 325 -36.02 0.54 -30.24
N LEU A 326 -35.68 1.52 -29.41
CA LEU A 326 -36.56 2.66 -29.12
C LEU A 326 -36.82 3.50 -30.38
N GLU A 327 -35.80 3.71 -31.22
CA GLU A 327 -35.94 4.39 -32.51
C GLU A 327 -36.91 3.63 -33.43
N ILE A 328 -36.74 2.31 -33.58
CA ILE A 328 -37.64 1.46 -34.37
C ILE A 328 -39.07 1.52 -33.83
N LEU A 329 -39.27 1.39 -32.52
CA LEU A 329 -40.60 1.43 -31.89
C LEU A 329 -41.26 2.80 -32.11
N SER A 330 -40.51 3.89 -31.92
CA SER A 330 -41.02 5.24 -32.14
C SER A 330 -41.41 5.49 -33.60
N ALA A 331 -40.59 5.00 -34.56
CA ALA A 331 -40.86 5.11 -35.98
C ALA A 331 -42.12 4.30 -36.39
N THR A 332 -42.29 3.11 -35.80
CA THR A 332 -43.45 2.24 -36.06
C THR A 332 -44.75 2.83 -35.48
N VAL A 333 -44.69 3.47 -34.31
CA VAL A 333 -45.84 4.18 -33.72
C VAL A 333 -46.22 5.42 -34.54
N ALA A 334 -45.22 6.17 -35.00
CA ALA A 334 -45.43 7.35 -35.85
C ALA A 334 -46.09 6.98 -37.19
N SER A 335 -45.61 5.92 -37.86
CA SER A 335 -46.19 5.45 -39.13
C SER A 335 -47.62 4.92 -38.96
N ARG A 336 -47.91 4.24 -37.85
CA ARG A 336 -49.26 3.75 -37.55
C ARG A 336 -50.25 4.88 -37.24
N ASN A 337 -49.82 5.93 -36.54
CA ASN A 337 -50.63 7.12 -36.30
C ASN A 337 -50.88 7.94 -37.57
N LEU A 338 -49.90 8.03 -38.48
CA LEU A 338 -50.06 8.64 -39.80
C LEU A 338 -51.06 7.86 -40.68
N PHE A 339 -51.00 6.53 -40.66
CA PHE A 339 -51.94 5.68 -41.38
C PHE A 339 -53.38 5.82 -40.87
N LEU A 340 -53.57 5.89 -39.54
CA LEU A 340 -54.89 6.13 -38.93
C LEU A 340 -55.46 7.51 -39.30
N ARG A 341 -54.63 8.56 -39.35
CA ARG A 341 -55.04 9.90 -39.80
C ARG A 341 -55.41 9.93 -41.28
N TRP A 342 -54.67 9.23 -42.14
CA TRP A 342 -55.00 9.13 -43.56
C TRP A 342 -56.32 8.38 -43.80
N LYS A 343 -56.56 7.30 -43.04
CA LYS A 343 -57.80 6.52 -43.12
C LYS A 343 -59.04 7.32 -42.65
N LEU A 344 -58.88 8.18 -41.64
CA LEU A 344 -59.93 9.10 -41.20
C LEU A 344 -60.19 10.21 -42.23
N LYS A 345 -59.16 10.70 -42.93
CA LYS A 345 -59.30 11.71 -43.98
C LYS A 345 -60.06 11.18 -45.21
N ILE A 346 -59.74 9.98 -45.67
CA ILE A 346 -60.47 9.33 -46.80
C ILE A 346 -61.94 9.09 -46.47
N ARG A 347 -62.25 8.78 -45.21
CA ARG A 347 -63.64 8.57 -44.78
C ARG A 347 -64.46 9.86 -44.75
N HIS A 348 -63.80 11.02 -44.63
CA HIS A 348 -64.45 12.33 -44.64
C HIS A 348 -64.63 12.87 -46.06
N ASP A 349 -63.77 12.49 -47.01
CA ASP A 349 -63.86 12.87 -48.43
C ASP A 349 -64.87 12.01 -49.23
N TYR A 350 -65.40 10.92 -48.65
CA TYR A 350 -66.42 10.05 -49.27
C TYR A 350 -67.87 10.32 -48.78
N VAL A 351 -68.04 11.24 -47.82
CA VAL A 351 -69.35 11.55 -47.18
C VAL A 351 -69.88 12.93 -47.58
N ASN A 352 -69.14 13.67 -48.40
CA ASN A 352 -69.61 14.82 -49.19
C ASN A 352 -69.53 14.48 -50.66
#